data_AF-A0A077F4K9-F1
#
_entry.id   AF-A0A077F4K9-F1
#
_cell.length_a   1.000
_cell.length_b   1.000
_cell.length_c   1.000
_cell.angle_alpha   90.00
_cell.angle_beta   90.00
_cell.angle_gamma   90.00
#
_symmetry.space_group_name_H-M   'P 1'
#
loop_
_entity.id
_entity.type
_entity.pdbx_description
1 polymer ?
#
loop_
_entity_poly.entity_id
_entity_poly.type
_entity_poly.pdbx_seq_one_letter_code
_entity_poly.pdbx_strand_id
1 'polypeptide(L)'
;MPYPLDLNLTSPAFQAKPSEPTTPTPDSANDSVSGKLVCGVGINDLPGHSSYRDPKTGKLRLQPEYSAWNAMINRGYGKKTHARCPTYIGCSVHPDWLRFSGFKAWFDQNHVEGWCLDKDLICPGNKVYGPEHCRYVPPYLNLIVTDSAATRGKWPLGVTKHVRGVGYQAFCRADGKQIRLGSFACPLSAHKAWQEKKADVIDDALQRYMKERVVHIEVVRALIHYADRLRADAAAGRETTGFST
;
A
#
# COMPACT_ATOMS: atom_id res chain seq x y z
N MET A 1 22.00 -17.39 5.42
CA MET A 1 23.13 -16.44 5.40
C MET A 1 22.63 -15.16 6.07
N PRO A 2 23.21 -14.72 7.19
CA PRO A 2 22.87 -13.41 7.73
C PRO A 2 23.43 -12.34 6.78
N TYR A 3 22.59 -11.36 6.41
CA TYR A 3 23.01 -10.20 5.61
C TYR A 3 23.90 -9.30 6.48
N PRO A 4 25.18 -9.05 6.12
CA PRO A 4 25.94 -7.96 6.74
C PRO A 4 25.50 -6.65 6.08
N LEU A 5 24.69 -5.86 6.80
CA LEU A 5 24.37 -4.47 6.42
C LEU A 5 25.37 -3.53 7.08
N ASP A 6 26.52 -3.32 6.43
CA ASP A 6 27.34 -2.12 6.70
C ASP A 6 26.79 -0.96 5.86
N LEU A 7 25.73 -0.31 6.36
CA LEU A 7 25.24 0.96 5.85
C LEU A 7 25.85 2.11 6.65
N ASN A 8 27.15 2.35 6.47
CA ASN A 8 27.77 3.63 6.82
C ASN A 8 27.52 4.63 5.69
N LEU A 9 26.35 5.28 5.73
CA LEU A 9 26.07 6.51 5.00
C LEU A 9 25.92 7.62 6.03
N THR A 10 27.03 8.32 6.29
CA THR A 10 27.04 9.60 6.99
C THR A 10 26.15 10.58 6.22
N SER A 11 25.01 10.90 6.81
CA SER A 11 24.12 11.96 6.35
C SER A 11 24.75 13.33 6.67
N PRO A 12 24.81 14.30 5.75
CA PRO A 12 25.15 15.66 6.11
C PRO A 12 23.99 16.28 6.89
N ALA A 13 24.29 16.72 8.12
CA ALA A 13 23.35 17.42 8.97
C ALA A 13 22.86 18.71 8.30
N PHE A 14 21.57 18.76 7.95
CA PHE A 14 20.90 19.99 7.57
C PHE A 14 20.32 20.64 8.84
N GLN A 15 21.02 21.63 9.38
CA GLN A 15 20.46 22.50 10.42
C GLN A 15 19.44 23.44 9.79
N ALA A 16 18.15 23.16 9.96
CA ALA A 16 17.09 24.13 9.75
C ALA A 16 16.94 25.00 11.00
N LYS A 17 17.06 26.32 10.86
CA LYS A 17 16.71 27.30 11.89
C LYS A 17 15.19 27.22 12.19
N PRO A 18 14.77 27.39 13.45
CA PRO A 18 13.34 27.46 13.78
C PRO A 18 12.74 28.77 13.22
N SER A 19 11.71 28.65 12.40
CA SER A 19 10.84 29.77 12.00
C SER A 19 9.74 29.95 13.04
N GLU A 20 9.57 31.18 13.52
CA GLU A 20 8.53 31.59 14.47
C GLU A 20 7.11 31.35 13.92
N PRO A 21 6.11 31.13 14.81
CA PRO A 21 4.73 30.90 14.39
C PRO A 21 4.05 32.21 13.99
N THR A 22 3.92 32.45 12.68
CA THR A 22 3.00 33.46 12.15
C THR A 22 1.57 32.91 12.20
N THR A 23 0.75 33.46 13.10
CA THR A 23 -0.69 33.27 13.10
C THR A 23 -1.29 33.80 11.78
N PRO A 24 -2.00 33.00 10.98
CA PRO A 24 -2.73 33.51 9.83
C PRO A 24 -3.99 34.24 10.30
N THR A 25 -4.08 35.53 9.95
CA THR A 25 -5.31 36.33 10.01
C THR A 25 -6.37 35.75 9.06
N PRO A 26 -7.67 35.88 9.40
CA PRO A 26 -8.74 35.34 8.59
C PRO A 26 -9.08 36.31 7.46
N ASP A 27 -8.32 36.25 6.37
CA ASP A 27 -8.73 36.92 5.13
C ASP A 27 -9.65 36.00 4.31
N SER A 28 -10.90 36.46 4.26
CA SER A 28 -11.97 36.05 3.39
C SER A 28 -11.55 36.05 1.92
N ALA A 29 -11.48 34.86 1.32
CA ALA A 29 -11.60 34.69 -0.12
C ALA A 29 -12.56 33.53 -0.39
N ASN A 30 -13.77 33.90 -0.74
CA ASN A 30 -14.88 33.03 -1.07
C ASN A 30 -14.70 32.50 -2.50
N ASP A 31 -13.74 31.60 -2.71
CA ASP A 31 -13.53 30.94 -4.02
C ASP A 31 -14.34 29.64 -4.07
N SER A 32 -15.65 29.79 -4.22
CA SER A 32 -16.52 28.65 -4.53
C SER A 32 -16.23 28.19 -5.96
N VAL A 33 -15.32 27.22 -6.12
CA VAL A 33 -15.22 26.44 -7.36
C VAL A 33 -16.56 25.72 -7.55
N SER A 34 -17.43 26.27 -8.39
CA SER A 34 -18.80 25.83 -8.65
C SER A 34 -18.88 24.51 -9.45
N GLY A 35 -17.93 23.61 -9.23
CA GLY A 35 -17.85 22.30 -9.83
C GLY A 35 -18.44 21.23 -8.92
N LYS A 36 -19.07 20.21 -9.52
CA LYS A 36 -19.55 19.04 -8.78
C LYS A 36 -18.37 18.34 -8.10
N LEU A 37 -18.36 18.31 -6.77
CA LEU A 37 -17.34 17.61 -5.98
C LEU A 37 -17.34 16.10 -6.27
N VAL A 38 -16.15 15.52 -6.38
CA VAL A 38 -15.97 14.06 -6.48
C VAL A 38 -16.24 13.45 -5.11
N CYS A 39 -17.25 12.57 -5.04
CA CYS A 39 -17.70 11.95 -3.78
C CYS A 39 -18.05 12.96 -2.66
N GLY A 40 -18.40 14.20 -3.01
CA GLY A 40 -18.77 15.24 -2.05
C GLY A 40 -17.60 15.92 -1.32
N VAL A 41 -16.35 15.55 -1.61
CA VAL A 41 -15.16 16.10 -0.93
C VAL A 41 -14.01 16.45 -1.88
N GLY A 42 -13.87 15.75 -3.00
CA GLY A 42 -12.78 15.97 -3.95
C GLY A 42 -13.03 17.21 -4.82
N ILE A 43 -12.12 18.17 -4.77
CA ILE A 43 -12.18 19.44 -5.49
C ILE A 43 -11.28 19.33 -6.73
N ASN A 44 -11.88 19.36 -7.92
CA ASN A 44 -11.14 19.46 -9.16
C ASN A 44 -10.89 20.95 -9.49
N ASP A 45 -9.80 21.48 -8.97
CA ASP A 45 -9.35 22.87 -9.10
C ASP A 45 -8.43 23.09 -10.33
N LEU A 46 -8.24 22.07 -11.17
CA LEU A 46 -7.52 22.16 -12.45
C LEU A 46 -8.41 21.70 -13.62
N PRO A 47 -9.46 22.47 -13.98
CA PRO A 47 -10.33 22.11 -15.09
C PRO A 47 -9.53 22.00 -16.39
N GLY A 48 -9.87 21.01 -17.23
CA GLY A 48 -9.13 20.71 -18.47
C GLY A 48 -7.96 19.73 -18.29
N HIS A 49 -7.47 19.52 -17.07
CA HIS A 49 -6.39 18.56 -16.78
C HIS A 49 -6.90 17.16 -16.39
N SER A 50 -8.20 16.90 -16.57
CA SER A 50 -8.80 15.61 -16.18
C SER A 50 -8.75 14.55 -17.28
N SER A 51 -8.72 14.98 -18.55
CA SER A 51 -8.85 14.08 -19.70
C SER A 51 -8.11 14.59 -20.93
N TYR A 52 -7.74 13.68 -21.82
CA TYR A 52 -7.16 13.98 -23.12
C TYR A 52 -7.83 13.13 -24.22
N ARG A 53 -7.74 13.59 -25.46
CA ARG A 53 -8.16 12.79 -26.63
C ARG A 53 -6.99 11.94 -27.09
N ASP A 54 -7.14 10.61 -27.03
CA ASP A 54 -6.13 9.67 -27.49
C ASP A 54 -5.86 9.87 -29.00
N PRO A 55 -4.63 10.23 -29.41
CA PRO A 55 -4.33 10.48 -30.82
C PRO A 55 -4.47 9.24 -31.71
N LYS A 56 -4.29 8.04 -31.15
CA LYS A 56 -4.35 6.77 -31.90
C LYS A 56 -5.79 6.31 -32.11
N THR A 57 -6.65 6.50 -31.10
CA THR A 57 -8.02 5.97 -31.12
C THR A 57 -9.11 7.03 -31.26
N GLY A 58 -8.77 8.31 -31.09
CA GLY A 58 -9.70 9.43 -31.04
C GLY A 58 -10.60 9.46 -29.80
N LYS A 59 -10.49 8.47 -28.89
CA LYS A 59 -11.35 8.33 -27.71
C LYS A 59 -10.89 9.25 -26.57
N LEU A 60 -11.85 9.76 -25.80
CA LEU A 60 -11.54 10.50 -24.57
C LEU A 60 -11.00 9.54 -23.51
N ARG A 61 -9.86 9.86 -22.92
CA ARG A 61 -9.19 9.12 -21.84
C ARG A 61 -8.96 10.05 -20.66
N LEU A 62 -8.93 9.50 -19.45
CA LEU A 62 -8.53 10.27 -18.27
C LEU A 62 -7.02 10.44 -18.26
N GLN A 63 -6.56 11.61 -17.82
CA GLN A 63 -5.14 11.82 -17.51
C GLN A 63 -4.72 10.87 -16.37
N PRO A 64 -3.50 10.29 -16.40
CA PRO A 64 -3.02 9.36 -15.37
C PRO A 64 -3.15 9.91 -13.94
N GLU A 65 -2.75 11.17 -13.73
CA GLU A 65 -2.83 11.85 -12.44
C GLU A 65 -4.28 12.00 -11.94
N TYR A 66 -5.20 12.37 -12.84
CA TYR A 66 -6.61 12.55 -12.50
C TYR A 66 -7.26 11.19 -12.23
N SER A 67 -6.91 10.17 -13.01
CA SER A 67 -7.37 8.81 -12.81
C SER A 67 -6.95 8.27 -11.44
N ALA A 68 -5.69 8.46 -11.06
CA ALA A 68 -5.16 8.07 -9.75
C ALA A 68 -5.83 8.84 -8.61
N TRP A 69 -5.93 10.17 -8.73
CA TRP A 69 -6.60 11.03 -7.76
C TRP A 69 -8.08 10.64 -7.57
N ASN A 70 -8.83 10.52 -8.66
CA ASN A 70 -10.24 10.14 -8.63
C ASN A 70 -10.43 8.74 -8.03
N ALA A 71 -9.56 7.78 -8.36
CA ALA A 71 -9.60 6.45 -7.75
C ALA A 71 -9.35 6.50 -6.24
N MET A 72 -8.37 7.30 -5.79
CA MET A 72 -8.06 7.51 -4.38
C MET A 72 -9.25 8.14 -3.62
N ILE A 73 -9.85 9.22 -4.15
CA ILE A 73 -11.04 9.85 -3.56
C ILE A 73 -12.20 8.86 -3.47
N ASN A 74 -12.43 8.06 -4.52
CA ASN A 74 -13.47 7.03 -4.50
C ASN A 74 -13.22 5.92 -3.48
N ARG A 75 -11.97 5.58 -3.18
CA ARG A 75 -11.62 4.63 -2.10
C ARG A 75 -11.90 5.26 -0.73
N GLY A 76 -11.57 6.53 -0.52
CA GLY A 76 -11.86 7.22 0.75
C GLY A 76 -13.35 7.44 1.01
N TYR A 77 -14.11 7.87 0.00
CA TYR A 77 -15.43 8.49 0.23
C TYR A 77 -16.56 7.94 -0.68
N GLY A 78 -16.24 7.07 -1.62
CA GLY A 78 -17.21 6.59 -2.61
C GLY A 78 -18.15 5.53 -2.03
N LYS A 79 -19.43 5.87 -1.82
CA LYS A 79 -20.46 4.93 -1.31
C LYS A 79 -20.54 3.63 -2.10
N LYS A 80 -20.50 3.70 -3.44
CA LYS A 80 -20.51 2.51 -4.31
C LYS A 80 -19.24 1.67 -4.14
N THR A 81 -18.09 2.32 -3.97
CA THR A 81 -16.80 1.65 -3.71
C THR A 81 -16.84 0.93 -2.38
N HIS A 82 -17.33 1.57 -1.31
CA HIS A 82 -17.46 0.96 0.01
C HIS A 82 -18.42 -0.22 0.03
N ALA A 83 -19.53 -0.14 -0.70
CA ALA A 83 -20.46 -1.26 -0.83
C ALA A 83 -19.82 -2.48 -1.51
N ARG A 84 -19.01 -2.25 -2.56
CA ARG A 84 -18.32 -3.33 -3.30
C ARG A 84 -17.06 -3.83 -2.59
N CYS A 85 -16.35 -2.94 -1.91
CA CYS A 85 -15.05 -3.17 -1.28
C CYS A 85 -15.06 -2.57 0.13
N PRO A 86 -15.69 -3.25 1.11
CA PRO A 86 -15.82 -2.74 2.48
C PRO A 86 -14.49 -2.50 3.20
N THR A 87 -13.38 -3.06 2.71
CA THR A 87 -12.03 -2.82 3.28
C THR A 87 -11.59 -1.37 3.24
N TYR A 88 -12.16 -0.57 2.33
CA TYR A 88 -11.93 0.86 2.24
C TYR A 88 -12.78 1.70 3.20
N ILE A 89 -13.73 1.10 3.92
CA ILE A 89 -14.48 1.80 4.97
C ILE A 89 -13.50 2.31 6.04
N GLY A 90 -13.70 3.56 6.44
CA GLY A 90 -12.83 4.28 7.37
C GLY A 90 -11.57 4.85 6.72
N CYS A 91 -11.32 4.62 5.42
CA CYS A 91 -10.22 5.30 4.73
C CYS A 91 -10.56 6.77 4.49
N SER A 92 -9.56 7.64 4.57
CA SER A 92 -9.65 9.07 4.28
C SER A 92 -8.47 9.51 3.41
N VAL A 93 -8.48 10.77 2.99
CA VAL A 93 -7.43 11.38 2.18
C VAL A 93 -6.92 12.63 2.90
N HIS A 94 -5.61 12.84 2.87
CA HIS A 94 -4.94 14.02 3.42
C HIS A 94 -5.60 15.30 2.86
N PRO A 95 -5.82 16.34 3.68
CA PRO A 95 -6.54 17.54 3.25
C PRO A 95 -6.01 18.15 1.94
N ASP A 96 -4.68 18.25 1.79
CA ASP A 96 -4.06 18.81 0.59
C ASP A 96 -4.31 17.99 -0.67
N TRP A 97 -4.56 16.69 -0.53
CA TRP A 97 -4.87 15.77 -1.63
C TRP A 97 -6.37 15.70 -1.94
N LEU A 98 -7.23 16.37 -1.15
CA LEU A 98 -8.63 16.59 -1.54
C LEU A 98 -8.73 17.58 -2.70
N ARG A 99 -7.75 18.46 -2.87
CA ARG A 99 -7.58 19.28 -4.07
C ARG A 99 -6.77 18.52 -5.11
N PHE A 100 -7.23 18.52 -6.36
CA PHE A 100 -6.54 17.82 -7.43
C PHE A 100 -5.15 18.40 -7.68
N SER A 101 -4.98 19.72 -7.62
CA SER A 101 -3.68 20.39 -7.75
C SER A 101 -2.66 19.90 -6.71
N GLY A 102 -3.06 19.77 -5.44
CA GLY A 102 -2.18 19.32 -4.35
C GLY A 102 -1.73 17.87 -4.52
N PHE A 103 -2.64 16.98 -4.94
CA PHE A 103 -2.25 15.62 -5.32
C PHE A 103 -1.36 15.60 -6.57
N LYS A 104 -1.69 16.38 -7.61
CA LYS A 104 -0.95 16.41 -8.86
C LYS A 104 0.50 16.86 -8.64
N ALA A 105 0.74 17.88 -7.81
CA ALA A 105 2.08 18.36 -7.50
C ALA A 105 2.96 17.23 -6.91
N TRP A 106 2.39 16.39 -6.05
CA TRP A 106 3.08 15.20 -5.53
C TRP A 106 3.21 14.10 -6.60
N PHE A 107 2.15 13.85 -7.37
CA PHE A 107 2.13 12.85 -8.44
C PHE A 107 3.23 13.10 -9.47
N ASP A 108 3.39 14.34 -9.93
CA ASP A 108 4.36 14.70 -10.96
C ASP A 108 5.81 14.40 -10.54
N GLN A 109 6.08 14.38 -9.22
CA GLN A 109 7.40 14.08 -8.66
C GLN A 109 7.61 12.59 -8.32
N ASN A 110 6.53 11.85 -8.06
CA ASN A 110 6.60 10.51 -7.47
C ASN A 110 6.03 9.41 -8.36
N HIS A 111 5.27 9.76 -9.41
CA HIS A 111 4.62 8.78 -10.26
C HIS A 111 5.62 7.97 -11.07
N VAL A 112 5.42 6.66 -11.03
CA VAL A 112 6.18 5.69 -11.81
C VAL A 112 5.19 4.96 -12.70
N GLU A 113 5.33 5.11 -14.02
CA GLU A 113 4.45 4.43 -14.98
C GLU A 113 4.42 2.91 -14.73
N GLY A 114 3.21 2.35 -14.72
CA GLY A 114 2.94 0.92 -14.45
C GLY A 114 2.90 0.55 -12.97
N TRP A 115 3.19 1.49 -12.06
CA TRP A 115 3.18 1.25 -10.61
C TRP A 115 1.85 1.67 -9.97
N CYS A 116 1.59 1.14 -8.78
CA CYS A 116 0.36 1.34 -8.03
C CYS A 116 0.60 2.28 -6.84
N LEU A 117 -0.32 3.22 -6.61
CA LEU A 117 -0.33 4.04 -5.39
C LEU A 117 -0.81 3.19 -4.21
N ASP A 118 0.08 2.98 -3.24
CA ASP A 118 -0.15 2.16 -2.06
C ASP A 118 0.10 2.96 -0.77
N LYS A 119 -0.78 2.83 0.22
CA LYS A 119 -0.72 3.54 1.52
C LYS A 119 -0.35 2.65 2.71
N ASP A 120 -0.33 1.34 2.50
CA ASP A 120 -0.36 0.32 3.55
C ASP A 120 1.00 -0.38 3.69
N LEU A 121 1.78 -0.46 2.60
CA LEU A 121 3.02 -1.22 2.56
C LEU A 121 4.06 -0.72 3.56
N ILE A 122 4.15 0.59 3.78
CA ILE A 122 5.11 1.18 4.75
C ILE A 122 4.45 1.53 6.09
N CYS A 123 3.12 1.47 6.19
CA CYS A 123 2.38 1.72 7.42
C CYS A 123 1.13 0.82 7.45
N PRO A 124 1.26 -0.44 7.86
CA PRO A 124 0.16 -1.38 7.87
C PRO A 124 -0.99 -0.95 8.78
N GLY A 125 -2.22 -1.08 8.28
CA GLY A 125 -3.41 -0.63 9.01
C GLY A 125 -3.70 0.86 8.85
N ASN A 126 -2.84 1.62 8.18
CA ASN A 126 -3.08 3.02 7.84
C ASN A 126 -4.38 3.18 7.04
N LYS A 127 -5.17 4.18 7.43
CA LYS A 127 -6.43 4.52 6.78
C LYS A 127 -6.35 5.84 6.01
N VAL A 128 -5.25 6.56 6.06
CA VAL A 128 -5.12 7.89 5.43
C VAL A 128 -4.24 7.80 4.19
N TYR A 129 -4.79 8.12 3.02
CA TYR A 129 -3.99 8.39 1.83
C TYR A 129 -3.31 9.75 1.96
N GLY A 130 -1.99 9.81 1.92
CA GLY A 130 -1.26 11.08 2.00
C GLY A 130 0.23 10.92 1.68
N PRO A 131 0.97 12.03 1.51
CA PRO A 131 2.36 12.01 1.05
C PRO A 131 3.31 11.28 2.01
N GLU A 132 2.99 11.26 3.30
CA GLU A 132 3.80 10.59 4.33
C GLU A 132 3.87 9.08 4.11
N HIS A 133 2.70 8.45 3.93
CA HIS A 133 2.56 6.98 3.93
C HIS A 133 2.35 6.38 2.54
N CYS A 134 1.99 7.19 1.53
CA CYS A 134 1.76 6.70 0.18
C CYS A 134 3.06 6.59 -0.64
N ARG A 135 3.28 5.46 -1.31
CA ARG A 135 4.33 5.29 -2.30
C ARG A 135 3.76 4.68 -3.58
N TYR A 136 4.33 5.04 -4.72
CA TYR A 136 4.16 4.22 -5.91
C TYR A 136 5.03 2.98 -5.75
N VAL A 137 4.44 1.80 -5.93
CA VAL A 137 5.12 0.51 -5.82
C VAL A 137 4.78 -0.39 -7.00
N PRO A 138 5.68 -1.30 -7.41
CA PRO A 138 5.35 -2.28 -8.43
C PRO A 138 4.11 -3.11 -8.06
N PRO A 139 3.32 -3.57 -9.03
CA PRO A 139 2.13 -4.38 -8.76
C PRO A 139 2.39 -5.66 -7.94
N TYR A 140 3.60 -6.24 -8.04
CA TYR A 140 3.96 -7.43 -7.27
C TYR A 140 4.21 -7.14 -5.78
N LEU A 141 4.57 -5.90 -5.41
CA LEU A 141 4.70 -5.49 -4.00
C LEU A 141 3.35 -5.06 -3.39
N ASN A 142 2.47 -4.44 -4.17
CA ASN A 142 1.17 -3.94 -3.68
C ASN A 142 0.31 -5.02 -3.00
N LEU A 143 0.52 -6.30 -3.32
CA LEU A 143 -0.25 -7.42 -2.74
C LEU A 143 0.57 -8.31 -1.80
N ILE A 144 1.86 -7.99 -1.59
CA ILE A 144 2.78 -8.93 -0.94
C ILE A 144 2.48 -9.10 0.55
N VAL A 145 1.96 -8.08 1.22
CA VAL A 145 1.65 -8.10 2.66
C VAL A 145 0.15 -8.10 2.95
N THR A 146 -0.66 -8.63 2.02
CA THR A 146 -2.11 -8.74 2.20
C THR A 146 -2.44 -9.90 3.13
N ASP A 147 -3.20 -9.64 4.20
CA ASP A 147 -3.67 -10.67 5.16
C ASP A 147 -5.01 -11.29 4.77
N SER A 148 -5.66 -10.77 3.71
CA SER A 148 -6.98 -11.19 3.24
C SER A 148 -8.03 -11.23 4.34
N ALA A 149 -7.97 -10.31 5.32
CA ALA A 149 -8.83 -10.33 6.51
C ALA A 149 -10.33 -10.50 6.21
N ALA A 150 -10.82 -9.93 5.09
CA ALA A 150 -12.22 -10.02 4.68
C ALA A 150 -12.68 -11.43 4.25
N THR A 151 -11.77 -12.26 3.71
CA THR A 151 -12.07 -13.63 3.27
C THR A 151 -11.47 -14.69 4.19
N ARG A 152 -10.70 -14.26 5.19
CA ARG A 152 -10.03 -15.14 6.14
C ARG A 152 -11.05 -15.86 7.02
N GLY A 153 -10.91 -17.18 7.11
CA GLY A 153 -11.70 -18.01 8.01
C GLY A 153 -11.13 -18.08 9.42
N LYS A 154 -11.47 -19.15 10.14
CA LYS A 154 -11.01 -19.41 11.53
C LYS A 154 -9.52 -19.74 11.65
N TRP A 155 -8.86 -20.14 10.57
CA TRP A 155 -7.51 -20.70 10.61
C TRP A 155 -6.43 -19.63 10.36
N PRO A 156 -5.20 -19.85 10.84
CA PRO A 156 -4.10 -18.91 10.66
C PRO A 156 -3.83 -18.55 9.19
N LEU A 157 -3.09 -17.47 8.97
CA LEU A 157 -2.72 -17.04 7.61
C LEU A 157 -2.04 -18.18 6.85
N GLY A 158 -2.46 -18.36 5.59
CA GLY A 158 -1.98 -19.42 4.71
C GLY A 158 -2.49 -20.82 5.04
N VAL A 159 -3.30 -21.00 6.09
CA VAL A 159 -3.75 -22.31 6.55
C VAL A 159 -5.21 -22.55 6.20
N THR A 160 -5.50 -23.76 5.74
CA THR A 160 -6.87 -24.26 5.52
C THR A 160 -7.02 -25.63 6.17
N LYS A 161 -8.21 -25.95 6.69
CA LYS A 161 -8.51 -27.30 7.18
C LYS A 161 -8.89 -28.20 6.01
N HIS A 162 -8.39 -29.43 6.00
CA HIS A 162 -8.74 -30.39 4.97
C HIS A 162 -10.23 -30.75 5.05
N VAL A 163 -10.97 -30.60 3.95
CA VAL A 163 -12.44 -30.77 3.93
C VAL A 163 -12.85 -32.23 4.18
N ARG A 164 -12.00 -33.19 3.77
CA ARG A 164 -12.32 -34.63 3.78
C ARG A 164 -11.43 -35.47 4.70
N GLY A 165 -10.71 -34.88 5.65
CA GLY A 165 -9.74 -35.62 6.46
C GLY A 165 -9.32 -34.92 7.74
N VAL A 166 -8.39 -35.55 8.48
CA VAL A 166 -7.75 -34.98 9.66
C VAL A 166 -6.50 -34.22 9.22
N GLY A 167 -6.40 -32.95 9.63
CA GLY A 167 -5.20 -32.13 9.41
C GLY A 167 -5.44 -30.82 8.67
N TYR A 168 -4.33 -30.13 8.43
CA TYR A 168 -4.26 -28.75 7.95
C TYR A 168 -3.33 -28.66 6.75
N GLN A 169 -3.66 -27.83 5.78
CA GLN A 169 -2.84 -27.58 4.60
C GLN A 169 -2.36 -26.14 4.62
N ALA A 170 -1.09 -25.94 4.27
CA ALA A 170 -0.50 -24.62 4.14
C ALA A 170 -0.28 -24.26 2.67
N PHE A 171 -0.59 -23.02 2.32
CA PHE A 171 -0.43 -22.47 0.98
C PHE A 171 0.19 -21.07 1.05
N CYS A 172 1.15 -20.80 0.18
CA CYS A 172 1.71 -19.46 0.01
C CYS A 172 1.58 -19.01 -1.44
N ARG A 173 1.31 -17.72 -1.67
CA ARG A 173 1.37 -17.12 -3.00
C ARG A 173 2.77 -16.60 -3.27
N ALA A 174 3.35 -16.98 -4.41
CA ALA A 174 4.62 -16.47 -4.92
C ALA A 174 4.47 -16.28 -6.44
N ASP A 175 4.91 -15.15 -6.98
CA ASP A 175 4.85 -14.83 -8.41
C ASP A 175 3.48 -15.05 -9.05
N GLY A 176 2.41 -14.66 -8.34
CA GLY A 176 1.03 -14.81 -8.81
C GLY A 176 0.50 -16.25 -8.78
N LYS A 177 1.30 -17.23 -8.37
CA LYS A 177 0.90 -18.64 -8.26
C LYS A 177 0.72 -19.05 -6.80
N GLN A 178 -0.22 -19.95 -6.56
CA GLN A 178 -0.40 -20.56 -5.24
C GLN A 178 0.43 -21.85 -5.16
N ILE A 179 1.28 -21.93 -4.15
CA ILE A 179 2.15 -23.08 -3.87
C ILE A 179 1.61 -23.80 -2.64
N ARG A 180 1.44 -25.12 -2.73
CA ARG A 180 1.12 -25.98 -1.58
C ARG A 180 2.43 -26.31 -0.85
N LEU A 181 2.49 -26.01 0.44
CA LEU A 181 3.68 -26.22 1.27
C LEU A 181 3.69 -27.58 1.96
N GLY A 182 2.51 -28.18 2.14
CA GLY A 182 2.39 -29.51 2.75
C GLY A 182 1.05 -29.74 3.41
N SER A 183 0.99 -30.83 4.18
CA SER A 183 -0.12 -31.15 5.08
C SER A 183 0.45 -31.43 6.46
N PHE A 184 -0.26 -31.00 7.50
CA PHE A 184 0.25 -30.94 8.86
C PHE A 184 -0.81 -31.40 9.85
N ALA A 185 -0.36 -31.92 11.00
CA ALA A 185 -1.26 -32.42 12.04
C ALA A 185 -1.99 -31.31 12.81
N CYS A 186 -1.38 -30.13 12.96
CA CYS A 186 -1.97 -29.01 13.70
C CYS A 186 -1.89 -27.68 12.90
N PRO A 187 -2.77 -26.70 13.20
CA PRO A 187 -2.80 -25.44 12.46
C PRO A 187 -1.50 -24.65 12.58
N LEU A 188 -0.88 -24.66 13.77
CA LEU A 188 0.32 -23.87 14.06
C LEU A 188 1.55 -24.38 13.30
N SER A 189 1.69 -25.70 13.11
CA SER A 189 2.77 -26.25 12.27
C SER A 189 2.58 -25.94 10.78
N ALA A 190 1.33 -25.96 10.29
CA ALA A 190 1.01 -25.48 8.95
C ALA A 190 1.32 -23.98 8.79
N HIS A 191 0.98 -23.18 9.80
CA HIS A 191 1.24 -21.75 9.80
C HIS A 191 2.73 -21.44 9.86
N LYS A 192 3.52 -22.17 10.65
CA LYS A 192 4.99 -22.05 10.68
C LYS A 192 5.60 -22.23 9.28
N ALA A 193 5.19 -23.28 8.57
CA ALA A 193 5.65 -23.50 7.19
C ALA A 193 5.25 -22.34 6.26
N TRP A 194 4.07 -21.76 6.46
CA TRP A 194 3.65 -20.55 5.74
C TRP A 194 4.49 -19.33 6.11
N GLN A 195 4.77 -19.07 7.38
CA GLN A 195 5.57 -17.94 7.85
C GLN A 195 6.97 -17.97 7.24
N GLU A 196 7.63 -19.13 7.32
CA GLU A 196 8.97 -19.35 6.74
C GLU A 196 8.95 -19.10 5.23
N LYS A 197 8.02 -19.73 4.49
CA LYS A 197 7.95 -19.53 3.04
C LYS A 197 7.57 -18.10 2.67
N LYS A 198 6.71 -17.45 3.46
CA LYS A 198 6.27 -16.08 3.18
C LYS A 198 7.41 -15.08 3.38
N ALA A 199 8.27 -15.29 4.37
CA ALA A 199 9.48 -14.51 4.57
C ALA A 199 10.42 -14.63 3.36
N ASP A 200 10.62 -15.85 2.84
CA ASP A 200 11.45 -16.06 1.64
C ASP A 200 10.87 -15.36 0.41
N VAL A 201 9.54 -15.40 0.22
CA VAL A 201 8.87 -14.68 -0.88
C VAL A 201 9.05 -13.17 -0.75
N ILE A 202 9.08 -12.63 0.47
CA ILE A 202 9.34 -11.22 0.71
C ILE A 202 10.79 -10.86 0.40
N ASP A 203 11.75 -11.71 0.77
CA ASP A 203 13.17 -11.52 0.43
C ASP A 203 13.41 -11.56 -1.08
N ASP A 204 12.80 -12.52 -1.79
CA ASP A 204 12.88 -12.61 -3.25
C ASP A 204 12.31 -11.34 -3.91
N ALA A 205 11.18 -10.85 -3.41
CA ALA A 205 10.57 -9.62 -3.89
C ALA A 205 11.40 -8.37 -3.56
N LEU A 206 12.06 -8.34 -2.39
CA LEU A 206 13.00 -7.29 -2.02
C LEU A 206 14.20 -7.29 -2.97
N GLN A 207 14.80 -8.44 -3.26
CA GLN A 207 15.92 -8.54 -4.20
C GLN A 207 15.53 -8.07 -5.61
N ARG A 208 14.30 -8.37 -6.04
CA ARG A 208 13.75 -7.83 -7.28
C ARG A 208 13.55 -6.32 -7.22
N TYR A 209 12.98 -5.81 -6.13
CA TYR A 209 12.70 -4.39 -5.94
C TYR A 209 13.97 -3.54 -5.94
N MET A 210 15.04 -4.04 -5.32
CA MET A 210 16.36 -3.37 -5.30
C MET A 210 17.00 -3.20 -6.69
N LYS A 211 16.48 -3.88 -7.72
CA LYS A 211 16.93 -3.76 -9.12
C LYS A 211 16.02 -2.87 -9.97
N GLU A 212 14.91 -2.37 -9.40
CA GLU A 212 14.01 -1.46 -10.09
C GLU A 212 14.65 -0.09 -10.29
N ARG A 213 14.15 0.66 -11.29
CA ARG A 213 14.66 2.01 -11.61
C ARG A 213 14.51 3.04 -10.49
N VAL A 214 13.57 2.82 -9.57
CA VAL A 214 13.26 3.70 -8.45
C VAL A 214 13.15 2.83 -7.20
N VAL A 215 13.88 3.17 -6.14
CA VAL A 215 13.86 2.42 -4.88
C VAL A 215 13.63 3.39 -3.73
N HIS A 216 12.60 3.12 -2.93
CA HIS A 216 12.31 3.86 -1.71
C HIS A 216 12.82 3.09 -0.49
N ILE A 217 13.69 3.73 0.29
CA ILE A 217 14.27 3.11 1.49
C ILE A 217 13.20 2.68 2.51
N GLU A 218 12.10 3.42 2.62
CA GLU A 218 10.98 3.06 3.50
C GLU A 218 10.29 1.76 3.08
N VAL A 219 10.19 1.50 1.77
CA VAL A 219 9.67 0.24 1.25
C VAL A 219 10.63 -0.91 1.57
N VAL A 220 11.94 -0.67 1.41
CA VAL A 220 12.98 -1.66 1.77
C VAL A 220 12.91 -2.01 3.26
N ARG A 221 12.88 -1.00 4.13
CA ARG A 221 12.77 -1.18 5.59
C ARG A 221 11.52 -1.95 5.98
N ALA A 222 10.37 -1.62 5.38
CA ALA A 222 9.13 -2.32 5.64
C ALA A 222 9.21 -3.81 5.24
N LEU A 223 9.75 -4.12 4.06
CA LEU A 223 9.90 -5.51 3.59
C LEU A 223 10.81 -6.32 4.51
N ILE A 224 11.98 -5.78 4.90
CA ILE A 224 12.89 -6.42 5.86
C ILE A 224 12.16 -6.69 7.18
N HIS A 225 11.48 -5.67 7.73
CA HIS A 225 10.74 -5.80 8.97
C HIS A 225 9.69 -6.93 8.92
N TYR A 226 8.94 -7.05 7.81
CA TYR A 226 7.94 -8.10 7.67
C TYR A 226 8.56 -9.50 7.61
N ALA A 227 9.64 -9.66 6.85
CA ALA A 227 10.33 -10.96 6.73
C ALA A 227 10.91 -11.39 8.09
N ASP A 228 11.56 -10.47 8.80
CA ASP A 228 12.16 -10.73 10.10
C ASP A 228 11.10 -11.07 11.16
N ARG A 229 9.99 -10.34 11.18
CA ARG A 229 8.89 -10.62 12.12
C ARG A 229 8.27 -12.00 11.88
N LEU A 230 8.04 -12.38 10.61
CA LEU A 230 7.53 -13.72 10.26
C LEU A 230 8.49 -14.82 10.75
N ARG A 231 9.80 -14.63 10.58
CA ARG A 231 10.82 -15.57 11.05
C ARG A 231 10.87 -15.65 12.57
N ALA A 232 10.82 -14.49 13.24
CA ALA A 232 10.84 -14.43 14.70
C ALA A 232 9.62 -15.13 15.33
N ASP A 233 8.44 -14.94 14.75
CA ASP A 233 7.23 -15.63 15.19
C ASP A 233 7.30 -17.13 14.92
N ALA A 234 7.75 -17.54 13.73
CA ALA A 234 7.93 -18.95 13.37
C ALA A 234 8.93 -19.66 14.31
N ALA A 235 10.05 -19.01 14.64
CA ALA A 235 11.06 -19.54 15.55
C ALA A 235 10.54 -19.67 16.99
N ALA A 236 9.71 -18.73 17.43
CA ALA A 236 9.08 -18.75 18.75
C ALA A 236 7.82 -19.62 18.83
N GLY A 237 7.38 -20.22 17.72
CA GLY A 237 6.13 -20.97 17.67
C GLY A 237 4.88 -20.10 17.91
N ARG A 238 4.94 -18.82 17.55
CA ARG A 238 3.81 -17.88 17.65
C ARG A 238 3.12 -17.70 16.30
N GLU A 239 1.81 -17.51 16.32
CA GLU A 239 1.05 -17.14 15.14
C GLU A 239 1.28 -15.68 14.76
N THR A 240 1.56 -15.42 13.48
CA THR A 240 1.48 -14.06 12.92
C THR A 240 0.03 -13.80 12.49
N THR A 241 -0.64 -12.92 13.21
CA THR A 241 -2.08 -12.65 13.04
C THR A 241 -2.42 -11.61 11.96
N GLY A 242 -1.44 -10.86 11.47
CA GLY A 242 -1.62 -9.82 10.46
C GLY A 242 -0.33 -9.04 10.20
N PHE A 243 -0.36 -8.11 9.24
CA PHE A 243 0.77 -7.20 8.98
C PHE A 243 0.65 -5.87 9.72
N SER A 244 -0.56 -5.47 10.11
CA SER A 244 -0.80 -4.42 11.10
C SER A 244 -0.10 -4.73 12.41
N THR A 245 0.61 -3.73 12.95
CA THR A 245 1.17 -3.74 14.31
C THR A 245 0.08 -3.53 15.34
#